data_AF-A0A9D1IMM2-F1
#
_entry.id   AF-A0A9D1IMM2-F1
#
_cell.length_a   1.000
_cell.length_b   1.000
_cell.length_c   1.000
_cell.angle_alpha   90.00
_cell.angle_beta   90.00
_cell.angle_gamma   90.00
#
_symmetry.space_group_name_H-M   'P 1'
#
loop_
_entity.id
_entity.type
_entity.pdbx_description
1 polymer ?
#
loop_
_entity_poly.entity_id
_entity_poly.type
_entity_poly.pdbx_seq_one_letter_code
_entity_poly.pdbx_strand_id
1 'polypeptide(L)'
;MGKYKKYKNGIEAFLSGEKGQRFFNFAYSIGAAVVIWGALFKILHLPGGNALLSIGMGTEVLMFVLTAFDRPPREYHWEEVFPVFKTKNPEDRPD
;
A
#
# COMPACT_ATOMS: atom_id res chain seq x y z
N MET A 1 22.29 -26.31 -0.30
CA MET A 1 21.68 -24.97 -0.31
C MET A 1 20.38 -25.02 0.48
N GLY A 2 20.36 -24.39 1.66
CA GLY A 2 19.27 -24.50 2.63
C GLY A 2 17.96 -23.93 2.09
N LYS A 3 16.89 -24.74 2.11
CA LYS A 3 15.54 -24.30 1.78
C LYS A 3 15.05 -23.39 2.91
N TYR A 4 15.11 -22.08 2.71
CA TYR A 4 14.50 -21.11 3.62
C TYR A 4 12.97 -21.24 3.56
N LYS A 5 12.40 -22.12 4.41
CA LYS A 5 10.97 -22.11 4.70
C LYS A 5 10.69 -20.91 5.61
N LYS A 6 10.36 -19.78 4.99
CA LYS A 6 9.93 -18.58 5.70
C LYS A 6 8.55 -18.84 6.29
N TYR A 7 8.48 -18.95 7.62
CA TYR A 7 7.23 -19.03 8.35
C TYR A 7 6.42 -17.77 8.08
N LYS A 8 5.37 -17.90 7.27
CA LYS A 8 4.41 -16.81 7.03
C LYS A 8 3.49 -16.73 8.24
N ASN A 9 3.47 -15.60 8.93
CA ASN A 9 2.41 -15.31 9.89
C ASN A 9 1.09 -15.17 9.11
N GLY A 10 -0.02 -15.78 9.56
CA GLY A 10 -1.27 -15.85 8.79
C GLY A 10 -1.80 -14.48 8.32
N ILE A 11 -1.51 -13.42 9.08
CA ILE A 11 -1.81 -12.03 8.72
C ILE A 11 -0.95 -11.56 7.53
N GLU A 12 0.37 -11.81 7.57
CA GLU A 12 1.30 -11.46 6.48
C GLU A 12 0.96 -12.22 5.18
N ALA A 13 0.48 -13.46 5.29
CA ALA A 13 0.01 -14.24 4.16
C ALA A 13 -1.27 -13.68 3.52
N PHE A 14 -2.18 -13.11 4.32
CA PHE A 14 -3.42 -12.51 3.84
C PHE A 14 -3.18 -11.14 3.20
N LEU A 15 -2.35 -10.31 3.83
CA LEU A 15 -1.99 -8.98 3.35
C LEU A 15 -1.21 -9.01 2.03
N SER A 16 -0.32 -9.98 1.85
CA SER A 16 0.45 -10.17 0.61
C SER A 16 -0.32 -10.79 -0.56
N GLY A 17 -1.59 -11.16 -0.36
CA GLY A 17 -2.47 -11.61 -1.45
C GLY A 17 -3.07 -10.44 -2.22
N GLU A 18 -3.44 -10.66 -3.48
CA GLU A 18 -4.11 -9.63 -4.33
C GLU A 18 -5.34 -9.01 -3.65
N LYS A 19 -6.08 -9.81 -2.87
CA LYS A 19 -7.24 -9.35 -2.09
C LYS A 19 -6.84 -8.44 -0.93
N GLY A 20 -5.76 -8.77 -0.21
CA GLY A 20 -5.24 -7.98 0.90
C GLY A 20 -4.70 -6.64 0.44
N GLN A 21 -3.98 -6.62 -0.68
CA GLN A 21 -3.43 -5.40 -1.25
C GLN A 21 -4.53 -4.46 -1.80
N ARG A 22 -5.58 -5.03 -2.44
CA ARG A 22 -6.78 -4.26 -2.81
C ARG A 22 -7.50 -3.68 -1.60
N PHE A 23 -7.67 -4.47 -0.54
CA PHE A 23 -8.29 -4.00 0.70
C PHE A 23 -7.48 -2.86 1.33
N PHE A 24 -6.15 -2.95 1.37
CA PHE A 24 -5.30 -1.88 1.87
C PHE A 24 -5.41 -0.60 1.07
N ASN A 25 -5.33 -0.66 -0.26
CA ASN A 25 -5.50 0.52 -1.11
C ASN A 25 -6.87 1.19 -0.91
N PHE A 26 -7.92 0.39 -0.74
CA PHE A 26 -9.25 0.89 -0.44
C PHE A 26 -9.33 1.54 0.95
N ALA A 27 -8.76 0.90 1.97
CA ALA A 27 -8.73 1.42 3.33
C ALA A 27 -7.91 2.72 3.42
N TYR A 28 -6.80 2.82 2.68
CA TYR A 28 -6.00 4.04 2.55
C TYR A 28 -6.82 5.18 1.93
N SER A 29 -7.57 4.89 0.86
CA SER A 29 -8.42 5.86 0.19
C SER A 29 -9.55 6.38 1.09
N ILE A 30 -10.15 5.49 1.89
CA ILE A 30 -11.17 5.86 2.89
C ILE A 30 -10.56 6.69 4.02
N GLY A 31 -9.41 6.29 4.55
CA GLY A 31 -8.70 7.03 5.60
C GLY A 31 -8.44 8.48 5.18
N ALA A 32 -7.88 8.66 3.99
CA ALA A 32 -7.62 9.98 3.42
C ALA A 32 -8.91 10.82 3.27
N ALA A 33 -10.01 10.21 2.82
CA ALA A 33 -11.29 10.91 2.69
C ALA A 33 -11.82 11.41 4.06
N VAL A 34 -11.70 10.62 5.12
CA VAL A 34 -12.10 11.01 6.48
C VAL A 34 -11.26 12.18 6.99
N VAL A 35 -9.97 12.20 6.69
CA VAL A 35 -9.05 13.29 7.08
C VAL A 35 -9.42 14.59 6.38
N ILE A 36 -9.64 14.53 5.06
CA ILE A 36 -10.05 15.69 4.26
C ILE A 36 -11.39 16.22 4.79
N TRP A 37 -12.31 15.34 5.15
CA TRP A 37 -13.60 15.73 5.72
C TRP A 37 -13.46 16.40 7.09
N GLY A 38 -12.59 15.89 7.96
CA GLY A 38 -12.28 16.54 9.24
C GLY A 38 -11.60 17.90 9.07
N ALA A 39 -10.67 18.01 8.12
CA ALA A 39 -10.03 19.28 7.76
C ALA A 39 -11.06 20.29 7.23
N LEU A 40 -12.00 19.85 6.38
CA LEU A 40 -13.10 20.68 5.86
C LEU A 40 -13.95 21.26 7.01
N PHE A 41 -14.32 20.45 7.99
CA PHE A 41 -15.10 20.93 9.14
C PHE A 41 -14.30 21.93 9.99
N LYS A 42 -12.99 21.71 10.12
CA LYS A 42 -12.10 22.63 10.83
C LYS A 42 -12.00 24.00 10.14
N ILE A 43 -11.82 24.03 8.80
CA ILE A 43 -11.70 25.30 8.05
C ILE A 43 -13.04 26.06 7.98
N LEU A 44 -14.17 25.34 7.92
CA LEU A 44 -15.51 25.93 7.89
C LEU A 44 -16.02 26.34 9.28
N HIS A 45 -15.24 26.14 10.35
CA HIS A 45 -15.61 26.43 11.73
C HIS A 45 -16.92 25.75 12.17
N LEU A 46 -17.19 24.57 11.61
CA LEU A 46 -18.37 23.79 11.97
C LEU A 46 -18.20 23.17 13.37
N PRO A 47 -19.30 23.00 14.12
CA PRO A 47 -19.24 22.37 15.43
C PRO A 47 -18.64 20.97 15.31
N GLY A 48 -17.72 20.63 16.21
CA GLY A 48 -17.03 19.34 16.20
C GLY A 48 -15.84 19.24 15.23
N GLY A 49 -15.47 20.31 14.51
CA GLY A 49 -14.35 20.27 13.55
C GLY A 49 -13.01 19.85 14.16
N ASN A 50 -12.71 20.24 15.40
CA ASN A 50 -11.52 19.76 16.12
C ASN A 50 -11.56 18.25 16.38
N ALA A 51 -12.73 17.72 16.77
CA ALA A 51 -12.88 16.30 17.09
C ALA A 51 -12.78 15.45 15.83
N LEU A 52 -13.48 15.85 14.75
CA LEU A 52 -13.41 15.18 13.45
C LEU A 52 -11.99 15.23 12.86
N LEU A 53 -11.31 16.37 12.95
CA LEU A 53 -9.92 16.47 12.51
C LEU A 53 -9.01 15.55 13.33
N SER A 54 -9.13 15.52 14.65
CA SER A 54 -8.34 14.61 15.49
C SER A 54 -8.57 13.14 15.14
N ILE A 55 -9.81 12.74 14.85
CA ILE A 55 -10.14 11.37 14.42
C ILE A 55 -9.53 11.06 13.05
N GLY A 56 -9.66 11.99 12.09
CA GLY A 56 -9.07 11.83 10.76
C GLY A 56 -7.55 11.70 10.83
N MET A 57 -6.87 12.63 11.50
CA MET A 57 -5.42 12.58 11.69
C MET A 57 -4.98 11.31 12.45
N GLY A 58 -5.76 10.87 13.45
CA GLY A 58 -5.49 9.61 14.15
C GLY A 58 -5.60 8.38 13.24
N THR A 59 -6.51 8.40 12.27
CA THR A 59 -6.68 7.34 11.26
C THR A 59 -5.45 7.25 10.35
N GLU A 60 -4.88 8.39 9.92
CA GLU A 60 -3.64 8.43 9.12
C GLU A 60 -2.43 7.91 9.91
N VAL A 61 -2.30 8.28 11.18
CA VAL A 61 -1.24 7.75 12.05
C VAL A 61 -1.32 6.22 12.11
N LEU A 62 -2.51 5.65 12.29
CA LEU A 62 -2.69 4.20 12.30
C LEU A 62 -2.36 3.57 10.95
N MET A 63 -2.81 4.17 9.84
CA MET A 63 -2.50 3.65 8.50
C MET A 63 -1.00 3.65 8.23
N PHE A 64 -0.27 4.74 8.53
CA PHE A 64 1.18 4.78 8.34
C PHE A 64 1.92 3.75 9.19
N VAL A 65 1.48 3.54 10.44
CA VAL A 65 2.06 2.50 11.30
C VAL A 65 1.83 1.12 10.69
N LEU A 66 0.62 0.83 10.20
CA LEU A 66 0.33 -0.45 9.54
C LEU A 66 1.16 -0.63 8.26
N THR A 67 1.33 0.41 7.43
CA THR A 67 2.16 0.36 6.23
C THR A 67 3.64 0.13 6.55
N ALA A 68 4.14 0.64 7.67
CA ALA A 68 5.53 0.41 8.08
C ALA A 68 5.85 -1.08 8.35
N PHE A 69 4.84 -1.88 8.68
CA PHE A 69 4.97 -3.33 8.85
C PHE A 69 4.68 -4.12 7.57
N ASP A 70 4.21 -3.48 6.50
CA ASP A 70 4.00 -4.13 5.20
C ASP A 70 5.33 -4.26 4.45
N ARG A 71 5.50 -5.37 3.72
CA ARG A 71 6.71 -5.58 2.90
C ARG A 71 6.57 -4.87 1.56
N PRO A 72 7.67 -4.37 0.99
CA PRO A 72 7.63 -3.82 -0.36
C PRO A 72 7.08 -4.86 -1.35
N PRO A 73 6.31 -4.42 -2.36
CA PRO A 73 5.80 -5.29 -3.41
C PRO A 73 6.93 -6.14 -4.00
N ARG A 74 6.64 -7.39 -4.38
CA ARG A 74 7.62 -8.22 -5.07
C ARG A 74 7.92 -7.61 -6.43
N GLU A 75 9.13 -7.10 -6.59
CA GLU A 75 9.68 -6.79 -7.91
C GLU A 75 9.93 -8.12 -8.63
N TYR A 76 9.28 -8.27 -9.78
CA TYR A 76 9.51 -9.40 -10.67
C TYR A 76 10.63 -9.00 -11.63
N HIS A 77 11.77 -9.68 -11.54
CA HIS A 77 12.88 -9.51 -12.48
C HIS A 77 12.59 -10.27 -13.78
N TRP A 78 11.64 -9.75 -14.56
CA TRP A 78 11.26 -10.34 -15.86
C TRP A 78 12.44 -10.42 -16.82
N GLU A 79 13.47 -9.59 -16.61
CA GLU A 79 14.75 -9.59 -17.30
C GLU A 79 15.56 -10.90 -17.12
N GLU A 80 15.28 -11.67 -16.07
CA GLU A 80 15.89 -12.99 -15.85
C GLU A 80 15.26 -14.06 -16.75
N VAL A 81 13.97 -13.93 -17.06
CA VAL A 81 13.21 -14.87 -17.89
C VAL A 81 13.19 -14.43 -19.37
N PHE A 82 13.16 -13.12 -19.60
CA PHE A 82 13.13 -12.46 -20.90
C PHE A 82 14.31 -11.48 -21.00
N PRO A 83 15.50 -11.95 -21.39
CA PRO A 83 16.70 -11.11 -21.45
C PRO A 83 16.58 -9.92 -22.40
N VAL A 84 15.63 -9.97 -23.37
CA VAL A 84 15.29 -8.85 -24.28
C VAL A 84 14.98 -7.54 -23.55
N PHE A 85 14.48 -7.59 -22.31
CA PHE A 85 14.21 -6.38 -21.54
C PHE A 85 15.48 -5.70 -21.00
N LYS A 86 16.63 -6.40 -20.92
CA LYS A 86 17.91 -5.82 -20.46
C LYS A 86 18.55 -4.93 -21.51
N THR A 87 18.54 -5.35 -22.78
CA THR A 87 19.24 -4.65 -23.86
C THR A 87 18.54 -3.37 -24.30
N LYS A 88 17.23 -3.22 -24.03
CA LYS A 88 16.37 -2.10 -24.51
C LYS A 88 16.42 -1.88 -26.03
N ASN A 89 16.96 -2.82 -26.79
CA ASN A 89 17.13 -2.75 -28.22
C ASN A 89 15.85 -3.26 -28.91
N PRO A 90 15.17 -2.46 -29.75
CA PRO A 90 13.93 -2.88 -30.41
C PRO A 90 14.11 -4.09 -31.34
N GLU A 91 15.31 -4.30 -31.87
CA GLU A 91 15.67 -5.41 -32.77
C GLU A 91 15.76 -6.78 -32.07
N ASP A 92 15.92 -6.81 -30.75
CA ASP A 92 16.04 -8.07 -29.97
C ASP A 92 14.67 -8.70 -29.66
N ARG A 93 13.57 -8.09 -30.11
CA ARG A 93 12.21 -8.58 -29.88
C ARG A 93 11.88 -9.70 -30.86
N PRO A 94 11.43 -10.88 -30.40
CA PRO A 94 10.95 -11.92 -31.30
C PRO A 94 9.69 -11.45 -32.05
N ASP A 95 9.61 -11.78 -33.33
CA ASP A 95 8.50 -11.48 -34.26
C ASP A 95 7.11 -11.92 -33.74
#